data_AF-A0AAD9KE79-F1
#
_entry.id   AF-A0AAD9KE79-F1
#
_cell.length_a   1.000
_cell.length_b   1.000
_cell.length_c   1.000
_cell.angle_alpha   90.00
_cell.angle_beta   90.00
_cell.angle_gamma   90.00
#
_symmetry.space_group_name_H-M   'P 1'
#
loop_
_entity.id
_entity.type
_entity.pdbx_description
1 polymer ?
#
loop_
_entity_poly.entity_id
_entity_poly.type
_entity_poly.pdbx_seq_one_letter_code
_entity_poly.pdbx_strand_id
1 'polypeptide(L)'
;MLAYIHTCIHTYIHTYIHTYIHTYIHTYIHTYIHTYIHTYIHTYIHTYIHTYIHTYIHTYIHTYIHTYIHTYINTYIHTYIHTYIHTCTYIIHTYIHTYIHTYIHTYIHTYIHTYIHTYIHTYIHTYIHTYIHTYILYLSAIYIYNIYIHIYIYRQTQTYIYYNTIHTYIHTCIHVHTYIHTHHLRHVSAYIYIYIYIYIYRQTQM
;
A
#
# COMPACT_ATOMS: atom_id res chain seq x y z
N MET A 1 56.04 -112.82 -75.84
CA MET A 1 55.67 -113.01 -74.42
C MET A 1 56.08 -111.81 -73.57
N LEU A 2 57.37 -111.41 -73.53
CA LEU A 2 57.85 -110.29 -72.71
C LEU A 2 57.19 -108.93 -73.04
N ALA A 3 56.99 -108.60 -74.33
CA ALA A 3 56.36 -107.35 -74.76
C ALA A 3 54.87 -107.25 -74.39
N TYR A 4 54.15 -108.37 -74.38
CA TYR A 4 52.74 -108.44 -73.97
C TYR A 4 52.60 -108.27 -72.46
N ILE A 5 53.49 -108.93 -71.70
CA ILE A 5 53.56 -108.76 -70.24
C ILE A 5 53.91 -107.31 -69.89
N HIS A 6 54.87 -106.70 -70.58
CA HIS A 6 55.22 -105.29 -70.37
C HIS A 6 54.06 -104.34 -70.66
N THR A 7 53.34 -104.51 -71.77
CA THR A 7 52.22 -103.64 -72.13
C THR A 7 51.02 -103.81 -71.21
N CYS A 8 50.69 -105.03 -70.79
CA CYS A 8 49.65 -105.28 -69.78
C CYS A 8 50.02 -104.68 -68.41
N ILE A 9 51.26 -104.86 -67.96
CA ILE A 9 51.71 -104.28 -66.68
C ILE A 9 51.71 -102.75 -66.78
N HIS A 10 52.24 -102.18 -67.86
CA HIS A 10 52.28 -100.73 -68.04
C HIS A 10 50.87 -100.12 -68.12
N THR A 11 49.97 -100.72 -68.90
CA THR A 11 48.58 -100.23 -68.99
C THR A 11 47.85 -100.37 -67.68
N TYR A 12 47.93 -101.53 -67.00
CA TYR A 12 47.30 -101.73 -65.70
C TYR A 12 47.82 -100.76 -64.64
N ILE A 13 49.14 -100.61 -64.53
CA ILE A 13 49.77 -99.67 -63.60
C ILE A 13 49.35 -98.24 -63.96
N HIS A 14 49.45 -97.85 -65.23
CA HIS A 14 49.10 -96.49 -65.64
C HIS A 14 47.62 -96.19 -65.40
N THR A 15 46.70 -97.07 -65.79
CA THR A 15 45.27 -96.86 -65.56
C THR A 15 44.95 -96.88 -64.08
N TYR A 16 45.44 -97.85 -63.32
CA TYR A 16 45.14 -97.95 -61.88
C TYR A 16 45.70 -96.76 -61.11
N ILE A 17 46.96 -96.41 -61.33
CA ILE A 17 47.59 -95.25 -60.70
C ILE A 17 46.88 -93.98 -61.14
N HIS A 18 46.67 -93.77 -62.44
CA HIS A 18 46.04 -92.54 -62.92
C HIS A 18 44.60 -92.41 -62.42
N THR A 19 43.78 -93.46 -62.51
CA THR A 19 42.38 -93.38 -62.05
C THR A 19 42.31 -93.27 -60.54
N TYR A 20 43.09 -94.05 -59.79
CA TYR A 20 43.06 -94.01 -58.32
C TYR A 20 43.58 -92.68 -57.80
N ILE A 21 44.74 -92.22 -58.29
CA ILE A 21 45.30 -90.93 -57.88
C ILE A 21 44.40 -89.79 -58.33
N HIS A 22 43.95 -89.76 -59.59
CA HIS A 22 43.11 -88.68 -60.07
C HIS A 22 41.76 -88.64 -59.35
N THR A 23 41.08 -89.78 -59.19
CA THR A 23 39.80 -89.80 -58.48
C THR A 23 39.99 -89.47 -57.01
N TYR A 24 40.92 -90.12 -56.31
CA TYR A 24 41.14 -89.86 -54.89
C TYR A 24 41.56 -88.42 -54.63
N ILE A 25 42.54 -87.90 -55.36
CA ILE A 25 42.98 -86.50 -55.21
C ILE A 25 41.84 -85.56 -55.58
N HIS A 26 41.18 -85.75 -56.72
CA HIS A 26 40.13 -84.83 -57.15
C HIS A 26 38.94 -84.87 -56.18
N THR A 27 38.45 -86.06 -55.78
CA THR A 27 37.33 -86.15 -54.85
C THR A 27 37.72 -85.67 -53.47
N TYR A 28 38.88 -86.05 -52.94
CA TYR A 28 39.29 -85.63 -51.61
C TYR A 28 39.55 -84.13 -51.55
N ILE A 29 40.33 -83.58 -52.48
CA ILE A 29 40.60 -82.15 -52.54
C ILE A 29 39.31 -81.38 -52.81
N HIS A 30 38.51 -81.76 -53.82
CA HIS A 30 37.29 -81.02 -54.13
C HIS A 30 36.29 -81.09 -52.98
N THR A 31 35.99 -82.28 -52.44
CA THR A 31 35.01 -82.39 -51.34
C THR A 31 35.52 -81.75 -50.07
N TYR A 32 36.77 -81.99 -49.66
CA TYR A 32 37.32 -81.43 -48.44
C TYR A 32 37.43 -79.90 -48.54
N ILE A 33 38.04 -79.38 -49.61
CA ILE A 33 38.17 -77.92 -49.78
C ILE A 33 36.80 -77.28 -49.93
N HIS A 34 35.92 -77.82 -50.78
CA HIS A 34 34.59 -77.22 -50.97
C HIS A 34 33.76 -77.27 -49.69
N THR A 35 33.70 -78.41 -49.00
CA THR A 35 32.92 -78.51 -47.76
C THR A 35 33.55 -77.68 -46.65
N TYR A 36 34.86 -77.70 -46.46
CA TYR A 36 35.55 -76.92 -45.44
C TYR A 36 35.39 -75.42 -45.70
N ILE A 37 35.69 -74.94 -46.91
CA ILE A 37 35.53 -73.53 -47.27
C ILE A 37 34.06 -73.13 -47.17
N HIS A 38 33.14 -73.89 -47.76
CA HIS A 38 31.74 -73.52 -47.75
C HIS A 38 31.19 -73.52 -46.32
N THR A 39 31.42 -74.57 -45.53
CA THR A 39 30.90 -74.62 -44.16
C THR A 39 31.58 -73.61 -43.27
N TYR A 40 32.91 -73.49 -43.28
CA TYR A 40 33.62 -72.55 -42.43
C TYR A 40 33.28 -71.11 -42.79
N ILE A 41 33.37 -70.73 -44.07
CA ILE A 41 33.05 -69.36 -44.49
C ILE A 41 31.57 -69.08 -44.27
N HIS A 42 30.66 -69.94 -44.69
CA HIS A 42 29.24 -69.67 -44.54
C HIS A 42 28.83 -69.63 -43.06
N THR A 43 29.27 -70.59 -42.24
CA THR A 43 28.90 -70.59 -40.82
C THR A 43 29.58 -69.44 -40.08
N TYR A 44 30.88 -69.18 -40.30
CA TYR A 44 31.59 -68.10 -39.62
C TYR A 44 31.03 -66.74 -40.03
N ILE A 45 30.90 -66.46 -41.33
CA ILE A 45 30.35 -65.19 -41.81
C ILE A 45 28.90 -65.05 -41.35
N HIS A 46 28.06 -66.05 -41.55
CA HIS A 46 26.65 -65.94 -41.17
C HIS A 46 26.50 -65.78 -39.66
N THR A 47 27.18 -66.60 -38.84
CA THR A 47 27.06 -66.50 -37.39
C THR A 47 27.68 -65.22 -36.87
N TYR A 48 28.89 -64.84 -37.30
CA TYR A 48 29.54 -63.63 -36.84
C TYR A 48 28.78 -62.38 -37.26
N ILE A 49 28.43 -62.24 -38.54
CA ILE A 49 27.67 -61.08 -39.02
C ILE A 49 26.30 -61.06 -38.37
N HIS A 50 25.56 -62.16 -38.36
CA HIS A 50 24.22 -62.16 -37.77
C HIS A 50 24.28 -61.88 -36.27
N THR A 51 25.15 -62.54 -35.51
CA THR A 51 25.24 -62.31 -34.06
C THR A 51 25.77 -60.93 -33.74
N TYR A 52 26.84 -60.47 -34.40
CA TYR A 52 27.42 -59.15 -34.16
C TYR A 52 26.43 -58.04 -34.53
N ILE A 53 25.85 -58.08 -35.74
CA ILE A 53 24.88 -57.08 -36.17
C ILE A 53 23.65 -57.13 -35.28
N HIS A 54 23.08 -58.31 -35.03
CA HIS A 54 21.88 -58.41 -34.21
C HIS A 54 22.16 -57.96 -32.77
N THR A 55 23.24 -58.41 -32.14
CA THR A 55 23.56 -58.01 -30.77
C THR A 55 23.92 -56.54 -30.70
N TYR A 56 24.76 -56.01 -31.60
CA TYR A 56 25.15 -54.61 -31.59
C TYR A 56 23.94 -53.70 -31.86
N ILE A 57 23.17 -53.96 -32.91
CA ILE A 57 21.99 -53.16 -33.23
C ILE A 57 20.96 -53.28 -32.11
N HIS A 58 20.64 -54.49 -31.66
CA HIS A 58 19.64 -54.67 -30.61
C HIS A 58 20.09 -54.02 -29.30
N THR A 59 21.33 -54.24 -28.86
CA THR A 59 21.83 -53.63 -27.61
C THR A 59 21.96 -52.13 -27.74
N TYR A 60 22.54 -51.61 -28.82
CA TYR A 60 22.70 -50.17 -29.02
C TYR A 60 21.36 -49.47 -29.13
N ILE A 61 20.45 -49.95 -29.99
CA ILE A 61 19.13 -49.35 -30.15
C ILE A 61 18.34 -49.47 -28.84
N HIS A 62 18.30 -50.65 -28.23
CA HIS A 62 17.54 -50.83 -26.99
C HIS A 62 18.11 -49.97 -25.86
N THR A 63 19.43 -49.98 -25.64
CA THR A 63 20.05 -49.18 -24.58
C THR A 63 19.93 -47.70 -24.86
N TYR A 64 20.20 -47.23 -26.09
CA TYR A 64 20.10 -45.82 -26.44
C TYR A 64 18.67 -45.33 -26.34
N ILE A 65 17.70 -46.02 -26.96
CA ILE A 65 16.29 -45.63 -26.88
C ILE A 65 15.80 -45.69 -25.44
N HIS A 66 16.06 -46.78 -24.73
CA HIS A 66 15.58 -46.91 -23.35
C HIS A 66 16.22 -45.85 -22.44
N THR A 67 17.54 -45.66 -22.51
CA THR A 67 18.21 -44.65 -21.67
C THR A 67 17.80 -43.25 -22.06
N TYR A 68 17.77 -42.90 -23.35
CA TYR A 68 17.37 -41.58 -23.81
C TYR A 68 15.91 -41.27 -23.44
N ILE A 69 14.98 -42.15 -23.77
CA ILE A 69 13.56 -41.96 -23.44
C ILE A 69 13.39 -41.90 -21.92
N HIS A 70 13.95 -42.85 -21.17
CA HIS A 70 13.78 -42.88 -19.72
C HIS A 70 14.41 -41.66 -19.04
N THR A 71 15.62 -41.25 -19.44
CA THR A 71 16.29 -40.08 -18.86
C THR A 71 15.60 -38.80 -19.28
N TYR A 72 15.31 -38.61 -20.57
CA TYR A 72 14.67 -37.40 -21.07
C TYR A 72 13.27 -37.23 -20.50
N ILE A 73 12.43 -38.27 -20.54
CA ILE A 73 11.08 -38.21 -20.00
C ILE A 73 11.12 -37.97 -18.50
N ASN A 74 11.91 -38.74 -17.73
CA ASN A 74 11.95 -38.53 -16.28
C ASN A 74 12.52 -37.18 -15.91
N THR A 75 13.60 -36.73 -16.54
CA THR A 75 14.17 -35.41 -16.24
C THR A 75 13.22 -34.30 -16.64
N TYR A 76 12.61 -34.37 -17.82
CA TYR A 76 11.65 -33.36 -18.27
C TYR A 76 10.40 -33.33 -17.39
N ILE A 77 9.77 -34.47 -17.13
CA ILE A 77 8.59 -34.56 -16.26
C ILE A 77 8.94 -34.11 -14.85
N HIS A 78 10.03 -34.60 -14.27
CA HIS A 78 10.43 -34.24 -12.91
C HIS A 78 10.73 -32.75 -12.80
N THR A 79 11.54 -32.20 -13.71
CA THR A 79 11.90 -30.78 -13.69
C THR A 79 10.66 -29.91 -13.94
N TYR A 80 9.82 -30.24 -14.90
CA TYR A 80 8.62 -29.48 -15.21
C TYR A 80 7.63 -29.50 -14.05
N ILE A 81 7.31 -30.68 -13.51
CA ILE A 81 6.38 -30.80 -12.37
C ILE A 81 6.96 -30.10 -11.15
N HIS A 82 8.24 -30.31 -10.83
CA HIS A 82 8.86 -29.69 -9.66
C HIS A 82 8.90 -28.16 -9.79
N THR A 83 9.31 -27.64 -10.94
CA THR A 83 9.33 -26.19 -11.20
C THR A 83 7.92 -25.60 -11.20
N TYR A 84 6.93 -26.29 -11.77
CA TYR A 84 5.54 -25.85 -11.74
C TYR A 84 4.98 -25.80 -10.32
N ILE A 85 5.19 -26.84 -9.52
CA ILE A 85 4.75 -26.87 -8.12
C ILE A 85 5.43 -25.74 -7.33
N HIS A 86 6.75 -25.59 -7.47
CA HIS A 86 7.51 -24.56 -6.75
C HIS A 86 7.10 -23.14 -7.16
N THR A 87 6.85 -22.90 -8.45
CA THR A 87 6.37 -21.59 -8.92
C THR A 87 4.95 -21.32 -8.44
N CYS A 88 4.06 -22.31 -8.45
CA CYS A 88 2.71 -22.18 -7.91
C CYS A 88 2.74 -21.88 -6.40
N THR A 89 3.54 -22.59 -5.61
CA THR A 89 3.64 -22.32 -4.17
C THR A 89 4.23 -20.95 -3.88
N TYR A 90 5.22 -20.50 -4.66
CA TYR A 90 5.76 -19.15 -4.57
C TYR A 90 4.71 -18.08 -4.91
N ILE A 91 3.91 -18.28 -5.96
CA ILE A 91 2.81 -17.36 -6.33
C ILE A 91 1.76 -17.31 -5.21
N ILE A 92 1.38 -18.46 -4.65
CA ILE A 92 0.44 -18.51 -3.53
C ILE A 92 1.00 -17.76 -2.32
N HIS A 93 2.27 -17.99 -1.97
CA HIS A 93 2.93 -17.31 -0.86
C HIS A 93 2.96 -15.79 -1.07
N THR A 94 3.37 -15.33 -2.26
CA THR A 94 3.41 -13.90 -2.57
C THR A 94 2.02 -13.28 -2.58
N TYR A 95 1.00 -13.99 -3.09
CA TYR A 95 -0.38 -13.54 -3.05
C TYR A 95 -0.90 -13.43 -1.61
N ILE A 96 -0.68 -14.45 -0.78
CA ILE A 96 -1.07 -14.41 0.64
C ILE A 96 -0.34 -13.28 1.36
N HIS A 97 0.97 -13.16 1.18
CA HIS A 97 1.76 -12.10 1.82
C HIS A 97 1.27 -10.71 1.40
N THR A 98 1.06 -10.48 0.10
CA THR A 98 0.57 -9.19 -0.39
C THR A 98 -0.86 -8.92 0.06
N TYR A 99 -1.75 -9.90 0.02
CA TYR A 99 -3.12 -9.74 0.50
C TYR A 99 -3.17 -9.45 1.99
N ILE A 100 -2.46 -10.23 2.81
CA ILE A 100 -2.40 -10.02 4.26
C ILE A 100 -1.75 -8.68 4.58
N HIS A 101 -0.59 -8.38 3.99
CA HIS A 101 0.10 -7.12 4.23
C HIS A 101 -0.76 -5.94 3.81
N THR A 102 -1.32 -5.94 2.60
CA THR A 102 -2.17 -4.84 2.13
C THR A 102 -3.44 -4.74 2.96
N TYR A 103 -4.15 -5.82 3.22
CA TYR A 103 -5.38 -5.78 4.00
C TYR A 103 -5.13 -5.33 5.43
N ILE A 104 -4.18 -5.94 6.13
CA ILE A 104 -3.85 -5.58 7.52
C ILE A 104 -3.28 -4.17 7.58
N HIS A 105 -2.28 -3.84 6.75
CA HIS A 105 -1.68 -2.52 6.75
C HIS A 105 -2.72 -1.46 6.40
N THR A 106 -3.46 -1.62 5.31
CA THR A 106 -4.47 -0.62 4.93
C THR A 106 -5.58 -0.54 5.97
N TYR A 107 -6.14 -1.65 6.43
CA TYR A 107 -7.22 -1.63 7.41
C TYR A 107 -6.75 -1.04 8.74
N ILE A 108 -5.65 -1.53 9.32
CA ILE A 108 -5.13 -1.02 10.60
C ILE A 108 -4.67 0.43 10.45
N HIS A 109 -3.86 0.73 9.44
CA HIS A 109 -3.37 2.10 9.24
C HIS A 109 -4.54 3.05 8.99
N THR A 110 -5.45 2.75 8.06
CA THR A 110 -6.59 3.64 7.79
C THR A 110 -7.51 3.72 8.99
N TYR A 111 -7.87 2.61 9.64
CA TYR A 111 -8.78 2.65 10.79
C TYR A 111 -8.14 3.40 11.97
N ILE A 112 -6.93 3.04 12.38
CA ILE A 112 -6.25 3.71 13.50
C ILE A 112 -5.96 5.17 13.12
N HIS A 113 -5.36 5.44 11.97
CA HIS A 113 -5.05 6.80 11.57
C HIS A 113 -6.31 7.63 11.46
N THR A 114 -7.32 7.20 10.68
CA THR A 114 -8.55 7.99 10.53
C THR A 114 -9.29 8.10 11.84
N TYR A 115 -9.52 7.02 12.58
CA TYR A 115 -10.28 7.07 13.83
C TYR A 115 -9.55 7.93 14.88
N ILE A 116 -8.28 7.65 15.17
CA ILE A 116 -7.52 8.41 16.16
C ILE A 116 -7.31 9.85 15.70
N HIS A 117 -6.83 10.06 14.47
CA HIS A 117 -6.58 11.41 13.97
C HIS A 117 -7.88 12.20 13.93
N THR A 118 -8.94 11.70 13.29
CA THR A 118 -10.20 12.45 13.21
C THR A 118 -10.82 12.62 14.59
N TYR A 119 -10.87 11.60 15.44
CA TYR A 119 -11.52 11.72 16.75
C TYR A 119 -10.74 12.67 17.65
N ILE A 120 -9.42 12.48 17.80
CA ILE A 120 -8.59 13.35 18.65
C ILE A 120 -8.53 14.75 18.04
N HIS A 121 -8.22 14.88 16.76
CA HIS A 121 -8.12 16.20 16.12
C HIS A 121 -9.46 16.92 16.19
N THR A 122 -10.57 16.30 15.77
CA THR A 122 -11.87 16.99 15.81
C THR A 122 -12.29 17.27 17.23
N TYR A 123 -12.18 16.33 18.17
CA TYR A 123 -12.60 16.55 19.55
C TYR A 123 -11.76 17.64 20.23
N ILE A 124 -10.43 17.55 20.16
CA ILE A 124 -9.54 18.55 20.77
C ILE A 124 -9.71 19.90 20.06
N HIS A 125 -9.65 19.93 18.74
CA HIS A 125 -9.78 21.18 17.98
C HIS A 125 -11.13 21.84 18.24
N THR A 126 -12.23 21.09 18.12
CA THR A 126 -13.57 21.66 18.34
C THR A 126 -13.75 22.07 19.79
N TYR A 127 -13.36 21.24 20.77
CA TYR A 127 -13.54 21.57 22.18
C TYR A 127 -12.70 22.79 22.58
N ILE A 128 -11.42 22.82 22.24
CA ILE A 128 -10.54 23.95 22.57
C ILE A 128 -10.98 25.20 21.82
N HIS A 129 -11.22 25.11 20.51
CA HIS A 129 -11.60 26.25 19.69
C HIS A 129 -12.94 26.83 20.17
N THR A 130 -13.96 25.99 20.38
CA THR A 130 -15.27 26.45 20.85
C THR A 130 -15.21 27.00 22.26
N TYR A 131 -14.48 26.35 23.18
CA TYR A 131 -14.36 26.83 24.56
C TYR A 131 -13.62 28.17 24.62
N ILE A 132 -12.47 28.30 23.95
CA ILE A 132 -11.72 29.55 23.92
C ILE A 132 -12.53 30.65 23.24
N HIS A 133 -13.13 30.36 22.09
CA HIS A 133 -13.92 31.35 21.35
C HIS A 133 -15.14 31.83 22.15
N THR A 134 -15.89 30.90 22.77
CA THR A 134 -17.05 31.25 23.61
C THR A 134 -16.63 32.01 24.86
N TYR A 135 -15.52 31.64 25.50
CA TYR A 135 -15.00 32.31 26.68
C TYR A 135 -14.54 33.75 26.37
N ILE A 136 -13.82 33.95 25.25
CA ILE A 136 -13.41 35.28 24.79
C ILE A 136 -14.64 36.13 24.46
N LEU A 137 -15.62 35.58 23.74
CA LEU A 137 -16.86 36.29 23.44
C LEU A 137 -17.59 36.70 24.72
N TYR A 138 -17.70 35.80 25.69
CA TYR A 138 -18.32 36.07 26.98
C TYR A 138 -17.61 37.20 27.74
N LEU A 139 -16.28 37.17 27.83
CA LEU A 139 -15.51 38.24 28.46
C LEU A 139 -15.64 39.57 27.72
N SER A 140 -15.64 39.55 26.39
CA SER A 140 -15.83 40.76 25.58
C SER A 140 -17.22 41.37 25.80
N ALA A 141 -18.26 40.54 25.93
CA ALA A 141 -19.62 40.99 26.21
C ALA A 141 -19.72 41.60 27.61
N ILE A 142 -19.10 40.99 28.63
CA ILE A 142 -19.01 41.57 29.98
C ILE A 142 -18.30 42.91 29.96
N TYR A 143 -17.18 43.01 29.24
CA TYR A 143 -16.41 44.25 29.15
C TYR A 143 -17.23 45.38 28.52
N ILE A 144 -17.89 45.11 27.39
CA ILE A 144 -18.79 46.06 26.72
C ILE A 144 -19.94 46.46 27.64
N TYR A 145 -20.55 45.51 28.35
CA TYR A 145 -21.63 45.78 29.28
C TYR A 145 -21.19 46.66 30.45
N ASN A 146 -20.01 46.43 31.01
CA ASN A 146 -19.45 47.28 32.07
C ASN A 146 -19.19 48.71 31.57
N ILE A 147 -18.65 48.87 30.36
CA ILE A 147 -18.49 50.19 29.74
C ILE A 147 -19.85 50.88 29.58
N TYR A 148 -20.86 50.16 29.08
CA TYR A 148 -22.21 50.68 28.93
C TYR A 148 -22.79 51.16 30.27
N ILE A 149 -22.66 50.36 31.34
CA ILE A 149 -23.09 50.77 32.69
C ILE A 149 -22.35 52.03 33.14
N HIS A 150 -21.02 52.08 32.95
CA HIS A 150 -20.23 53.24 33.37
C HIS A 150 -20.68 54.52 32.65
N ILE A 151 -20.87 54.45 31.33
CA ILE A 151 -21.40 55.57 30.52
C ILE A 151 -22.80 55.96 30.98
N TYR A 152 -23.67 54.97 31.24
CA TYR A 152 -25.03 55.22 31.70
C TYR A 152 -25.06 55.95 33.05
N ILE A 153 -24.27 55.48 34.03
CA ILE A 153 -24.14 56.12 35.35
C ILE A 153 -23.56 57.54 35.19
N TYR A 154 -22.49 57.71 34.41
CA TYR A 154 -21.90 59.02 34.14
C TYR A 154 -22.93 59.99 33.54
N ARG A 155 -23.73 59.54 32.58
CA ARG A 155 -24.78 60.37 31.99
C ARG A 155 -25.85 60.76 33.02
N GLN A 156 -26.31 59.80 33.83
CA GLN A 156 -27.32 60.05 34.87
C GLN A 156 -26.82 61.05 35.93
N THR A 157 -25.56 60.93 36.36
CA THR A 157 -24.97 61.88 37.32
C THR A 157 -24.84 63.27 36.71
N GLN A 158 -24.40 63.39 35.45
CA GLN A 158 -24.36 64.69 34.75
C GLN A 158 -25.75 65.34 34.64
N THR A 159 -26.79 64.57 34.29
CA THR A 159 -28.16 65.10 34.23
C THR A 159 -28.69 65.52 35.59
N TYR A 160 -28.39 64.75 36.65
CA TYR A 160 -28.78 65.09 38.03
C TYR A 160 -28.08 66.36 38.53
N ILE A 161 -26.78 66.50 38.26
CA ILE A 161 -26.02 67.71 38.58
C ILE A 161 -26.65 68.88 37.84
N TYR A 162 -26.83 68.80 36.51
CA TYR A 162 -27.42 69.86 35.69
C TYR A 162 -28.78 70.33 36.22
N TYR A 163 -29.69 69.40 36.54
CA TYR A 163 -31.00 69.74 37.09
C TYR A 163 -30.89 70.43 38.46
N ASN A 164 -30.02 69.96 39.35
CA ASN A 164 -29.78 70.62 40.64
C ASN A 164 -29.17 72.02 40.47
N THR A 165 -28.26 72.21 39.51
CA THR A 165 -27.68 73.53 39.23
C THR A 165 -28.75 74.50 38.75
N ILE A 166 -29.66 74.07 37.87
CA ILE A 166 -30.82 74.89 37.45
C ILE A 166 -31.75 75.17 38.63
N HIS A 167 -32.11 74.15 39.42
CA HIS A 167 -32.99 74.31 40.56
C HIS A 167 -32.43 75.29 41.59
N THR A 168 -31.14 75.16 41.93
CA THR A 168 -30.44 76.09 42.84
C THR A 168 -30.35 77.50 42.25
N TYR A 169 -30.10 77.64 40.94
CA TYR A 169 -30.12 78.94 40.26
C TYR A 169 -31.50 79.60 40.32
N ILE A 170 -32.58 78.88 39.99
CA ILE A 170 -33.95 79.40 40.06
C ILE A 170 -34.30 79.79 41.50
N HIS A 171 -33.99 78.92 42.48
CA HIS A 171 -34.26 79.19 43.89
C HIS A 171 -33.52 80.44 44.39
N THR A 172 -32.24 80.60 44.04
CA THR A 172 -31.47 81.81 44.39
C THR A 172 -32.04 83.05 43.71
N CYS A 173 -32.43 83.00 42.44
CA CYS A 173 -33.09 84.11 41.76
C CYS A 173 -34.40 84.53 42.44
N ILE A 174 -35.26 83.58 42.82
CA ILE A 174 -36.51 83.86 43.54
C ILE A 174 -36.21 84.47 44.92
N HIS A 175 -35.25 83.91 45.65
CA HIS A 175 -34.85 84.45 46.96
C HIS A 175 -34.32 85.88 46.84
N VAL A 176 -33.47 86.17 45.86
CA VAL A 176 -32.97 87.52 45.59
C VAL A 176 -34.13 88.47 45.21
N HIS A 177 -35.02 88.05 44.32
CA HIS A 177 -36.18 88.86 43.91
C HIS A 177 -37.09 89.20 45.09
N THR A 178 -37.45 88.19 45.90
CA THR A 178 -38.29 88.37 47.09
C THR A 178 -37.60 89.22 48.16
N TYR A 179 -36.30 89.05 48.38
CA TYR A 179 -35.50 89.89 49.27
C TYR A 179 -35.51 91.36 48.82
N ILE A 180 -35.24 91.63 47.54
CA ILE A 180 -35.26 92.99 46.98
C ILE A 180 -36.66 93.59 47.11
N HIS A 181 -37.70 92.85 46.73
CA HIS A 181 -39.09 93.31 46.79
C HIS A 181 -39.55 93.63 48.21
N THR A 182 -39.24 92.76 49.18
CA THR A 182 -39.59 92.98 50.60
C THR A 182 -38.79 94.11 51.22
N HIS A 183 -37.49 94.24 50.93
CA HIS A 183 -36.68 95.34 51.41
C HIS A 183 -37.16 96.68 50.83
N HIS A 184 -37.46 96.73 49.52
CA HIS A 184 -38.02 97.90 48.87
C HIS A 184 -39.38 98.29 49.48
N LEU A 185 -40.30 97.34 49.64
CA LEU A 185 -41.59 97.57 50.30
C LEU A 185 -41.43 98.10 51.73
N ARG A 186 -40.54 97.50 52.53
CA ARG A 186 -40.25 97.98 53.89
C ARG A 186 -39.69 99.39 53.92
N HIS A 187 -38.77 99.71 53.01
CA HIS A 187 -38.19 101.05 52.92
C HIS A 187 -39.24 102.08 52.50
N VAL A 188 -40.07 101.76 51.52
CA VAL A 188 -41.20 102.61 51.09
C VAL A 188 -42.22 102.76 52.20
N SER A 189 -42.62 101.69 52.90
CA SER A 189 -43.58 101.78 54.01
C SER A 189 -43.03 102.57 55.19
N ALA A 190 -41.76 102.39 55.54
CA ALA A 190 -41.10 103.16 56.59
C ALA A 190 -41.01 104.64 56.20
N TYR A 191 -40.65 104.94 54.95
CA TYR A 191 -40.63 106.30 54.43
C TYR A 191 -42.02 106.94 54.47
N ILE A 192 -43.07 106.25 54.00
CA ILE A 192 -44.46 106.72 54.06
C ILE A 192 -44.90 106.94 55.52
N TYR A 193 -44.60 106.00 56.43
CA TYR A 193 -44.96 106.12 57.85
C TYR A 193 -44.27 107.31 58.50
N ILE A 194 -42.95 107.48 58.29
CA ILE A 194 -42.19 108.63 58.80
C ILE A 194 -42.74 109.92 58.21
N TYR A 195 -43.03 109.96 56.91
CA TYR A 195 -43.59 111.12 56.23
C TYR A 195 -44.97 111.50 56.79
N ILE A 196 -45.88 110.53 56.94
CA ILE A 196 -47.21 110.72 57.55
C ILE A 196 -47.07 111.17 59.01
N TYR A 197 -46.19 110.54 59.79
CA TYR A 197 -45.94 110.89 61.19
C TYR A 197 -45.46 112.33 61.33
N ILE A 198 -44.48 112.74 60.51
CA ILE A 198 -43.99 114.12 60.46
C ILE A 198 -45.10 115.08 60.01
N TYR A 199 -45.89 114.72 59.00
CA TYR A 199 -46.99 115.55 58.49
C TYR A 199 -48.08 115.77 59.55
N ILE A 200 -48.52 114.71 60.25
CA ILE A 200 -49.49 114.79 61.34
C ILE A 200 -48.93 115.56 62.54
N TYR A 201 -47.69 115.25 62.97
CA TYR A 201 -47.02 115.96 64.08
C TYR A 201 -46.92 117.46 63.80
N ARG A 202 -46.64 117.84 62.55
CA ARG A 202 -46.58 119.24 62.11
C ARG A 202 -47.95 119.92 62.08
N GLN A 203 -49.06 119.18 61.96
CA GLN A 203 -50.42 119.73 62.01
C GLN A 203 -50.99 119.86 63.42
N THR A 204 -50.59 119.01 64.37
CA THR A 204 -51.05 119.07 65.78
C THR A 204 -50.36 120.15 66.63
N GLN A 205 -49.41 120.88 66.05
CA GLN A 205 -48.64 121.97 66.68
C GLN A 205 -48.99 123.36 66.11
N MET A 206 -50.12 123.49 65.40
CA MET A 206 -50.79 124.77 65.14
C MET A 206 -52.10 124.85 65.91
#